data_AF-A0A938SIC0-F1
#
_entry.id   AF-A0A938SIC0-F1
#
_cell.length_a   1.000
_cell.length_b   1.000
_cell.length_c   1.000
_cell.angle_alpha   90.00
_cell.angle_beta   90.00
_cell.angle_gamma   90.00
#
_symmetry.space_group_name_H-M   'P 1'
#
loop_
_entity.id
_entity.type
_entity.pdbx_description
1 polymer ?
#
loop_
_entity_poly.entity_id
_entity_poly.type
_entity_poly.pdbx_seq_one_letter_code
_entity_poly.pdbx_strand_id
1 'polypeptide(L)'
;MDGLEVGFAKADITPRDKPLTLYHRRGRRSDVTAVRDSLHARATAFKGEDGVFALVTLDTLCADGRLRAAISPTLRKCGIPPEHVALCATHTHTGP
;
A
#
# COMPACT_ATOMS: atom_id res chain seq x y z
N MET A 1 32.18 -5.10 7.25
CA MET A 1 30.85 -4.75 7.75
C MET A 1 29.98 -4.65 6.54
N ASP A 2 29.05 -5.58 6.37
CA ASP A 2 28.06 -5.45 5.32
C ASP A 2 27.12 -4.32 5.75
N GLY A 3 27.08 -3.25 4.93
CA GLY A 3 26.25 -2.09 5.21
C GLY A 3 24.77 -2.40 5.02
N LEU A 4 23.90 -1.59 5.64
CA LEU A 4 22.46 -1.66 5.38
C LEU A 4 22.19 -1.30 3.91
N GLU A 5 21.60 -2.22 3.14
CA GLU A 5 21.13 -1.95 1.79
C GLU A 5 19.68 -1.43 1.84
N VAL A 6 19.40 -0.35 1.11
CA VAL A 6 18.07 0.28 1.10
C VAL A 6 17.57 0.44 -0.33
N GLY A 7 16.34 -0.01 -0.60
CA GLY A 7 15.67 0.10 -1.89
C GLY A 7 14.36 0.87 -1.80
N PHE A 8 14.02 1.61 -2.85
CA PHE A 8 12.80 2.40 -2.94
C PHE A 8 12.01 2.03 -4.19
N ALA A 9 10.69 1.94 -4.06
CA ALA A 9 9.79 1.71 -5.18
C ALA A 9 8.50 2.52 -5.03
N LYS A 10 7.90 2.86 -6.17
CA LYS A 10 6.61 3.55 -6.27
C LYS A 10 5.80 2.93 -7.41
N ALA A 11 4.56 2.57 -7.13
CA ALA A 11 3.62 2.04 -8.12
C ALA A 11 2.31 2.83 -8.10
N ASP A 12 1.75 3.11 -9.27
CA ASP A 12 0.39 3.66 -9.39
C ASP A 12 -0.62 2.56 -9.05
N ILE A 13 -1.50 2.85 -8.09
CA ILE A 13 -2.56 1.95 -7.63
C ILE A 13 -3.95 2.55 -7.87
N THR A 14 -4.05 3.60 -8.69
CA THR A 14 -5.33 4.26 -9.01
C THR A 14 -6.27 3.27 -9.69
N PRO A 15 -7.42 2.92 -9.08
CA PRO A 15 -8.37 2.01 -9.71
C PRO A 15 -8.93 2.61 -11.00
N ARG A 16 -9.01 1.79 -12.05
CA ARG A 16 -9.46 2.22 -13.40
C ARG A 16 -10.81 1.65 -13.81
N ASP A 17 -11.20 0.52 -13.21
CA ASP A 17 -12.43 -0.20 -13.54
C ASP A 17 -13.62 0.42 -12.79
N LYS A 18 -14.65 0.84 -13.54
CA LYS A 18 -15.86 1.47 -13.01
C LYS A 18 -16.99 0.45 -12.77
N PRO A 19 -17.93 0.71 -11.85
CA PRO A 19 -18.08 1.92 -11.03
C PRO A 19 -17.14 1.96 -9.82
N LEU A 20 -16.69 3.17 -9.46
CA LEU A 20 -15.87 3.44 -8.27
C LEU A 20 -16.62 4.39 -7.33
N THR A 21 -16.54 4.12 -6.03
CA THR A 21 -17.26 4.87 -4.99
C THR A 21 -16.28 5.45 -3.99
N LEU A 22 -16.39 6.74 -3.68
CA LEU A 22 -15.63 7.40 -2.61
C LEU A 22 -16.33 7.26 -1.26
N TYR A 23 -15.55 6.94 -0.23
CA TYR A 23 -16.00 6.92 1.16
C TYR A 23 -15.64 8.24 1.86
N HIS A 24 -16.67 9.05 2.11
CA HIS A 24 -16.53 10.33 2.79
C HIS A 24 -16.71 10.17 4.31
N ARG A 25 -16.56 11.28 5.03
CA ARG A 25 -16.90 11.36 6.44
C ARG A 25 -18.37 11.02 6.68
N ARG A 26 -18.64 10.41 7.84
CA ARG A 26 -19.99 10.09 8.34
C ARG A 26 -20.79 9.15 7.41
N GLY A 27 -20.11 8.24 6.73
CA GLY A 27 -20.76 7.20 5.90
C GLY A 27 -21.35 7.69 4.58
N ARG A 28 -21.16 8.96 4.21
CA ARG A 28 -21.58 9.48 2.91
C ARG A 28 -20.75 8.84 1.80
N ARG A 29 -21.41 8.50 0.69
CA ARG A 29 -20.80 7.91 -0.50
C ARG A 29 -21.12 8.76 -1.72
N SER A 30 -20.21 8.79 -2.69
CA SER A 30 -20.48 9.33 -4.02
C SER A 30 -19.70 8.56 -5.06
N ASP A 31 -20.14 8.63 -6.30
CA ASP A 31 -19.37 8.09 -7.41
C ASP A 31 -18.11 8.92 -7.66
N VAL A 32 -17.05 8.25 -8.11
CA VAL A 32 -15.85 8.92 -8.61
C VAL A 32 -16.19 9.54 -9.97
N THR A 33 -16.18 10.87 -10.04
CA THR A 33 -16.44 11.60 -11.30
C THR A 33 -15.17 11.87 -12.09
N ALA A 34 -14.02 12.01 -11.43
CA ALA A 34 -12.72 12.26 -12.04
C ALA A 34 -11.57 11.82 -11.11
N VAL A 35 -10.39 11.64 -11.70
CA VAL A 35 -9.12 11.46 -10.97
C VAL A 35 -8.35 12.77 -11.06
N ARG A 36 -8.05 13.40 -9.91
CA ARG A 36 -7.20 14.62 -9.86
C ARG A 36 -5.73 14.25 -9.83
N ASP A 37 -5.37 13.35 -8.92
CA ASP A 37 -4.02 12.87 -8.68
C ASP A 37 -4.03 11.33 -8.60
N SER A 38 -3.00 10.68 -9.14
CA SER A 38 -2.85 9.23 -9.01
C SER A 38 -2.60 8.84 -7.55
N LEU A 39 -3.21 7.74 -7.13
CA LEU A 39 -2.94 7.06 -5.88
C LEU A 39 -1.73 6.16 -6.05
N HIS A 40 -0.86 6.08 -5.05
CA HIS A 40 0.34 5.27 -5.13
C HIS A 40 0.54 4.36 -3.94
N ALA A 41 1.15 3.20 -4.20
CA ALA A 41 1.87 2.42 -3.21
C ALA A 41 3.35 2.85 -3.25
N ARG A 42 3.91 3.17 -2.09
CA ARG A 42 5.33 3.48 -1.91
C ARG A 42 5.94 2.46 -0.98
N ALA A 43 7.01 1.81 -1.41
CA ALA A 43 7.73 0.83 -0.62
C ALA A 43 9.16 1.28 -0.37
N THR A 44 9.61 1.15 0.88
CA THR A 44 11.02 1.22 1.25
C THR A 44 11.41 -0.13 1.84
N ALA A 45 12.40 -0.78 1.24
CA ALA A 45 12.92 -2.06 1.70
C ALA A 45 14.30 -1.86 2.32
N PHE A 46 14.55 -2.56 3.42
CA PHE A 46 15.79 -2.55 4.18
C PHE A 46 16.29 -3.99 4.22
N LYS A 47 17.52 -4.23 3.75
CA LYS A 47 18.16 -5.54 3.80
C LYS A 47 19.38 -5.46 4.71
N GLY A 48 19.37 -6.28 5.75
CA GLY A 48 20.47 -6.45 6.71
C GLY A 48 20.67 -7.93 7.04
N GLU A 49 21.39 -8.19 8.12
CA GLU A 49 21.70 -9.56 8.57
C GLU A 49 20.44 -10.38 8.92
N ASP A 50 19.43 -9.73 9.51
CA ASP A 50 18.15 -10.35 9.90
C ASP A 50 17.16 -10.52 8.72
N GLY A 51 17.60 -10.26 7.50
CA GLY A 51 16.81 -10.39 6.28
C GLY A 51 16.25 -9.06 5.75
N VAL A 52 15.13 -9.15 5.04
CA VAL A 52 14.49 -8.00 4.37
C VAL A 52 13.26 -7.55 5.14
N PHE A 53 13.20 -6.26 5.44
CA PHE A 53 12.06 -5.58 6.05
C PHE A 53 11.52 -4.52 5.09
N ALA A 54 10.21 -4.29 5.10
CA ALA A 54 9.60 -3.30 4.21
C ALA A 54 8.59 -2.41 4.93
N LEU A 55 8.69 -1.11 4.66
CA LEU A 55 7.63 -0.14 4.96
C LEU A 55 6.88 0.14 3.67
N VAL A 56 5.58 -0.17 3.64
CA VAL A 56 4.71 0.09 2.50
C VAL A 56 3.64 1.08 2.92
N THR A 57 3.59 2.24 2.27
CA THR A 57 2.55 3.27 2.48
C THR A 57 1.66 3.35 1.25
N LEU A 58 0.36 3.30 1.48
CA LEU A 58 -0.67 3.33 0.45
C LEU A 58 -1.47 4.63 0.53
N ASP A 59 -1.73 5.24 -0.63
CA ASP A 59 -2.69 6.34 -0.75
C ASP A 59 -4.14 5.82 -0.67
N THR A 60 -4.52 5.29 0.49
CA THR A 60 -5.85 4.71 0.78
C THR A 60 -6.41 5.24 2.10
N LEU A 61 -7.69 4.95 2.36
CA LEU A 61 -8.33 5.26 3.63
C LEU A 61 -7.78 4.39 4.77
N CYS A 62 -7.57 3.11 4.50
CA CYS A 62 -7.05 2.15 5.47
C CYS A 62 -6.22 1.06 4.79
N ALA A 63 -5.42 0.37 5.60
CA ALA A 63 -4.74 -0.87 5.26
C ALA A 63 -5.23 -1.93 6.22
N ASP A 64 -6.26 -2.68 5.81
CA ASP A 64 -6.94 -3.63 6.68
C ASP A 64 -6.34 -5.05 6.61
N GLY A 65 -6.87 -5.95 7.45
CA GLY A 65 -6.44 -7.35 7.47
C GLY A 65 -6.69 -8.10 6.17
N ARG A 66 -7.69 -7.69 5.38
CA ARG A 66 -8.00 -8.33 4.08
C ARG A 66 -6.92 -7.98 3.06
N LEU A 67 -6.52 -6.72 2.99
CA LEU A 67 -5.43 -6.28 2.13
C LEU A 67 -4.12 -6.95 2.53
N ARG A 68 -3.82 -7.03 3.83
CA ARG A 68 -2.64 -7.75 4.33
C ARG A 68 -2.65 -9.23 3.93
N ALA A 69 -3.79 -9.90 4.10
CA ALA A 69 -3.94 -11.30 3.69
C ALA A 69 -3.76 -11.49 2.18
N ALA A 70 -4.31 -10.58 1.36
CA ALA A 70 -4.23 -10.64 -0.09
C ALA A 70 -2.80 -10.50 -0.63
N ILE A 71 -1.96 -9.65 -0.02
CA ILE A 71 -0.58 -9.44 -0.48
C ILE A 71 0.42 -10.45 0.11
N SER A 72 0.07 -11.13 1.20
CA SER A 72 0.97 -12.05 1.91
C SER A 72 1.57 -13.17 1.04
N PRO A 73 0.83 -13.84 0.13
CA PRO A 73 1.41 -14.83 -0.77
C PRO A 73 2.48 -14.25 -1.70
N THR A 74 2.29 -13.02 -2.17
CA THR A 74 3.26 -12.32 -3.03
C THR A 74 4.52 -11.95 -2.23
N LEU A 75 4.37 -11.45 -1.01
CA LEU A 75 5.51 -11.16 -0.12
C LEU A 75 6.37 -12.41 0.11
N ARG A 76 5.73 -13.56 0.36
CA ARG A 76 6.42 -14.85 0.52
C ARG A 76 7.18 -15.26 -0.75
N LYS A 77 6.61 -15.05 -1.94
CA LYS A 77 7.31 -15.30 -3.23
C LYS A 77 8.53 -14.40 -3.42
N CYS A 78 8.51 -13.20 -2.85
CA CYS A 78 9.64 -12.27 -2.83
C CYS A 78 10.66 -12.56 -1.71
N GLY A 79 10.47 -13.61 -0.90
CA GLY A 79 11.34 -13.94 0.22
C GLY A 79 11.20 -13.00 1.42
N ILE A 80 10.12 -12.22 1.50
CA ILE A 80 9.85 -11.28 2.59
C ILE A 80 8.76 -11.88 3.49
N PRO A 81 9.06 -12.21 4.76
CA PRO A 81 8.04 -12.65 5.71
C PRO A 81 6.95 -11.58 5.90
N PRO A 82 5.65 -11.91 5.90
CA PRO A 82 4.59 -10.93 6.11
C PRO A 82 4.68 -10.13 7.44
N GLU A 83 5.34 -10.69 8.44
CA GLU A 83 5.67 -10.07 9.73
C GLU A 83 6.79 -9.02 9.62
N HIS A 84 7.63 -9.07 8.57
CA HIS A 84 8.66 -8.07 8.30
C HIS A 84 8.13 -6.86 7.52
N VAL A 85 6.82 -6.79 7.27
CA VAL A 85 6.19 -5.74 6.48
C VAL A 85 5.24 -4.90 7.33
N ALA A 86 5.55 -3.61 7.44
CA ALA A 86 4.62 -2.60 7.92
C ALA A 86 3.78 -2.09 6.74
N LEU A 87 2.47 -2.33 6.78
CA LEU A 87 1.52 -1.85 5.78
C LEU A 87 0.70 -0.70 6.35
N CYS A 88 0.91 0.49 5.81
CA CYS A 88 0.32 1.74 6.29
C CYS A 88 -0.57 2.37 5.21
N ALA A 89 -1.56 3.13 5.65
CA ALA A 89 -2.39 3.98 4.78
C ALA A 89 -2.21 5.45 5.17
N THR A 90 -2.25 6.35 4.19
CA THR A 90 -2.20 7.80 4.43
C THR A 90 -3.49 8.35 5.05
N HIS A 91 -4.55 7.54 5.09
CA HIS A 91 -5.88 7.92 5.55
C HIS A 91 -6.53 8.99 4.66
N THR A 92 -6.30 8.90 3.34
CA THR A 92 -6.99 9.77 2.39
C THR A 92 -8.46 9.39 2.24
N HIS A 93 -9.34 10.40 2.25
CA HIS A 93 -10.77 10.26 1.99
C HIS A 93 -11.14 10.57 0.53
N THR A 94 -10.15 10.81 -0.33
CA THR A 94 -10.36 11.17 -1.74
C THR A 94 -9.99 10.04 -2.70
N GLY A 95 -9.69 8.85 -2.18
CA GLY A 95 -9.58 7.60 -2.93
C GLY A 95 -10.83 6.72 -2.75
N PRO A 96 -11.14 5.84 -3.70
CA PRO A 96 -12.25 4.90 -3.59
C PRO A 96 -12.01 3.81 -2.54
#